data_AF-A0A2N2SP55-F1
#
_entry.id   AF-A0A2N2SP55-F1
#
_cell.length_a   1.000
_cell.length_b   1.000
_cell.length_c   1.000
_cell.angle_alpha   90.00
_cell.angle_beta   90.00
_cell.angle_gamma   90.00
#
_symmetry.space_group_name_H-M   'P 1'
#
loop_
_entity.id
_entity.type
_entity.pdbx_description
1 polymer ?
#
loop_
_entity_poly.entity_id
_entity_poly.type
_entity_poly.pdbx_seq_one_letter_code
_entity_poly.pdbx_strand_id
1 'polypeptide(L)'
;MFIQANIPSDTASEKGTLHPSSFVETHLEAHLKELVQHFPEVIGLFLFDAQGSLVLASDPSIMGISIAERDYFHRARESPTAGMFFSETLDNKLNGKPTIAAYQAVLA
;
A
#
# COMPACT_ATOMS: atom_id res chain seq x y z
N MET A 1 12.82 -4.65 -4.69
CA MET A 1 13.52 -3.40 -5.03
C MET A 1 13.34 -2.47 -3.84
N PHE A 2 14.42 -2.12 -3.13
CA PHE A 2 14.35 -1.22 -1.97
C PHE A 2 14.64 0.20 -2.45
N ILE A 3 13.77 1.15 -2.14
CA ILE A 3 14.02 2.58 -2.40
C ILE A 3 14.12 3.32 -1.08
N GLN A 4 15.28 3.91 -0.85
CA GLN A 4 15.58 4.81 0.25
C GLN A 4 15.34 6.23 -0.25
N ALA A 5 14.29 6.89 0.22
CA ALA A 5 14.00 8.28 -0.14
C ALA A 5 14.94 9.20 0.63
N ASN A 6 15.91 9.78 -0.07
CA ASN A 6 16.81 10.80 0.47
C ASN A 6 16.09 12.16 0.41
N ILE A 7 15.74 12.74 1.56
CA ILE A 7 15.08 14.05 1.64
C ILE A 7 16.17 15.15 1.63
N PRO A 8 16.22 16.05 0.63
CA PRO A 8 17.10 17.21 0.70
C PRO A 8 16.56 18.19 1.75
N SER A 9 17.40 18.51 2.73
CA SER A 9 17.13 19.57 3.70
C SER A 9 17.60 20.88 3.09
N ASP A 10 16.70 21.71 2.56
CA ASP A 10 16.93 23.15 2.61
C ASP A 10 15.64 23.99 2.60
N THR A 11 15.83 25.09 3.29
CA THR A 11 14.99 26.17 3.79
C THR A 11 14.31 27.04 2.72
N ALA A 12 13.07 27.44 2.98
CA ALA A 12 12.54 28.81 2.93
C ALA A 12 11.03 28.84 2.69
N SER A 13 10.33 29.60 3.54
CA SER A 13 8.89 29.88 3.55
C SER A 13 8.32 30.36 2.21
N GLU A 14 7.12 29.87 1.84
CA GLU A 14 5.86 30.67 1.86
C GLU A 14 4.67 29.91 1.23
N LYS A 15 3.54 30.00 1.94
CA LYS A 15 2.13 29.85 1.49
C LYS A 15 1.58 28.45 1.16
N GLY A 16 0.63 28.05 2.00
CA GLY A 16 -0.20 26.85 1.89
C GLY A 16 0.37 25.76 2.78
N THR A 17 -0.19 25.59 3.98
CA THR A 17 0.18 24.52 4.91
C THR A 17 -0.29 23.17 4.34
N LEU A 18 0.38 22.69 3.30
CA LEU A 18 0.43 21.28 2.96
C LEU A 18 1.26 20.64 4.07
N HIS A 19 0.61 19.80 4.87
CA HIS A 19 1.30 19.05 5.91
C HIS A 19 2.37 18.19 5.23
N PRO A 20 3.61 18.10 5.75
CA PRO A 20 4.65 17.31 5.09
C PRO A 20 4.23 15.85 4.85
N SER A 21 3.30 15.30 5.64
CA SER A 21 2.70 13.99 5.38
C SER A 21 1.83 13.96 4.11
N SER A 22 1.07 15.01 3.81
CA SER A 22 0.17 15.04 2.65
C SER A 22 0.94 15.11 1.34
N PHE A 23 2.11 15.76 1.33
CA PHE A 23 3.00 15.78 0.17
C PHE A 23 3.62 14.39 -0.08
N VAL A 24 4.06 13.71 0.98
CA VAL A 24 4.60 12.34 0.90
C VAL A 24 3.52 11.34 0.47
N GLU A 25 2.31 11.42 1.02
CA GLU A 25 1.17 10.60 0.60
C GLU A 25 0.86 10.80 -0.88
N THR A 26 0.74 12.05 -1.33
CA THR A 26 0.43 12.36 -2.74
C THR A 26 1.50 11.79 -3.69
N HIS A 27 2.78 11.91 -3.33
CA HIS A 27 3.87 11.38 -4.16
C HIS A 27 3.88 9.85 -4.19
N LEU A 28 3.59 9.21 -3.06
CA LEU A 28 3.54 7.75 -2.96
C LEU A 28 2.32 7.19 -3.69
N GLU A 29 1.15 7.81 -3.59
CA GLU A 29 -0.04 7.46 -4.37
C GLU A 29 0.22 7.54 -5.87
N ALA A 30 0.84 8.64 -6.34
CA ALA A 30 1.20 8.81 -7.74
C ALA A 30 2.17 7.70 -8.21
N HIS A 31 3.14 7.34 -7.37
CA HIS A 31 4.07 6.27 -7.67
C HIS A 31 3.40 4.89 -7.71
N LEU A 32 2.52 4.57 -6.76
CA LEU A 32 1.75 3.32 -6.78
C LEU A 32 0.87 3.21 -8.04
N LYS A 33 0.26 4.32 -8.45
CA LYS A 33 -0.55 4.39 -9.67
C LYS A 33 0.30 4.13 -10.92
N GLU A 34 1.48 4.74 -11.02
CA GLU A 34 2.41 4.52 -12.13
C GLU A 34 2.91 3.07 -12.16
N LEU A 35 3.25 2.49 -11.01
CA LEU A 35 3.71 1.10 -10.94
C LEU A 35 2.65 0.13 -11.47
N VAL A 36 1.38 0.26 -11.05
CA VAL A 36 0.31 -0.63 -11.52
C VAL A 36 0.12 -0.55 -13.05
N GLN A 37 0.37 0.60 -13.68
CA GLN A 37 0.26 0.72 -15.14
C GLN A 37 1.29 -0.13 -15.90
N HIS A 38 2.41 -0.49 -15.27
CA HIS A 38 3.45 -1.31 -15.88
C HIS A 38 3.23 -2.83 -15.69
N PHE A 39 2.29 -3.25 -14.85
CA PHE A 39 2.01 -4.65 -14.53
C PHE A 39 0.52 -4.97 -14.75
N PRO A 40 0.09 -5.32 -15.97
CA PRO A 40 -1.32 -5.56 -16.28
C PRO A 40 -1.95 -6.72 -15.51
N GLU A 41 -1.15 -7.62 -14.95
CA GLU A 41 -1.57 -8.70 -14.05
C GLU A 41 -1.88 -8.23 -12.62
N VAL A 42 -1.40 -7.05 -12.21
CA VAL A 42 -1.63 -6.47 -10.89
C VAL A 42 -2.91 -5.64 -10.91
N ILE A 43 -3.88 -6.05 -10.08
CA ILE A 43 -5.17 -5.35 -9.97
C ILE A 43 -5.11 -4.09 -9.11
N GLY A 44 -4.06 -3.93 -8.31
CA GLY A 44 -3.85 -2.79 -7.42
C GLY A 44 -2.72 -3.03 -6.43
N LEU A 45 -2.17 -1.92 -5.92
CA LEU A 45 -1.19 -1.92 -4.85
C LEU A 45 -1.77 -1.19 -3.63
N PHE A 46 -1.56 -1.77 -2.45
CA PHE A 46 -2.22 -1.34 -1.22
C PHE A 46 -1.24 -1.36 -0.04
N LEU A 47 -1.36 -0.37 0.85
CA LEU A 47 -0.69 -0.34 2.14
C LEU A 47 -1.74 -0.30 3.25
N PHE A 48 -1.64 -1.23 4.19
CA PHE A 48 -2.55 -1.32 5.33
C PHE A 48 -1.80 -1.03 6.64
N ASP A 49 -2.50 -0.43 7.60
CA ASP A 49 -1.98 -0.22 8.95
C ASP A 49 -1.99 -1.51 9.80
N ALA A 50 -1.51 -1.43 11.04
CA ALA A 50 -1.46 -2.55 11.98
C ALA A 50 -2.85 -3.06 12.41
N GLN A 51 -3.91 -2.28 12.17
CA GLN A 51 -5.30 -2.64 12.40
C GLN A 51 -5.95 -3.25 11.15
N GLY A 52 -5.25 -3.23 10.02
CA GLY A 52 -5.74 -3.74 8.74
C GLY A 52 -6.59 -2.74 7.98
N SER A 53 -6.54 -1.45 8.32
CA SER A 53 -7.22 -0.37 7.59
C SER A 53 -6.34 0.08 6.43
N LEU A 54 -6.95 0.33 5.27
CA LEU A 54 -6.23 0.81 4.10
C LEU A 54 -5.75 2.26 4.31
N VAL A 55 -4.45 2.48 4.16
CA VAL A 55 -3.78 3.78 4.29
C VAL A 55 -3.45 4.37 2.92
N LEU A 56 -2.96 3.55 1.98
CA LEU A 56 -2.62 3.98 0.62
C LEU A 56 -3.06 2.96 -0.41
N ALA A 57 -3.48 3.46 -1.58
CA ALA A 57 -3.86 2.64 -2.71
C ALA A 57 -3.41 3.26 -4.04
N SER A 58 -3.14 2.40 -5.03
CA SER A 58 -2.94 2.83 -6.42
C SER A 58 -4.20 3.44 -7.06
N ASP A 59 -5.38 3.11 -6.54
CA ASP A 59 -6.66 3.71 -6.90
C ASP A 59 -7.33 4.27 -5.63
N PRO A 60 -7.36 5.60 -5.44
CA PRO A 60 -7.98 6.21 -4.25
C PRO A 60 -9.50 5.98 -4.13
N SER A 61 -10.18 5.53 -5.19
CA SER A 61 -11.63 5.29 -5.14
C SER A 61 -12.00 4.10 -4.23
N ILE A 62 -11.03 3.24 -3.92
CA ILE A 62 -11.21 2.07 -3.07
C ILE A 62 -10.89 2.34 -1.59
N MET A 63 -10.63 3.58 -1.20
CA MET A 63 -10.33 3.91 0.21
C MET A 63 -11.48 3.50 1.15
N GLY A 64 -11.13 3.12 2.38
CA GLY A 64 -12.09 2.69 3.41
C GLY A 64 -12.34 1.18 3.50
N ILE A 65 -11.68 0.35 2.67
CA ILE A 65 -11.64 -1.09 2.90
C ILE A 65 -10.72 -1.47 4.06
N SER A 66 -11.06 -2.60 4.68
CA SER A 66 -10.25 -3.26 5.70
C SER A 66 -9.98 -4.71 5.32
N ILE A 67 -8.81 -5.20 5.72
CA ILE A 67 -8.39 -6.61 5.62
C ILE A 67 -8.20 -7.25 7.00
N ALA A 68 -8.70 -6.62 8.07
CA ALA A 68 -8.48 -7.06 9.45
C ALA A 68 -8.88 -8.52 9.68
N GLU A 69 -9.93 -8.99 9.00
CA GLU A 69 -10.48 -10.35 9.10
C GLU A 69 -9.81 -11.35 8.15
N ARG A 70 -8.75 -10.96 7.41
CA ARG A 70 -8.11 -11.84 6.43
C ARG A 70 -7.02 -12.68 7.09
N ASP A 71 -7.06 -13.99 6.89
CA ASP A 71 -6.07 -14.92 7.45
C ASP A 71 -4.62 -14.60 7.06
N TYR A 72 -4.39 -14.11 5.84
CA TYR A 72 -3.04 -13.70 5.42
C TYR A 72 -2.57 -12.44 6.17
N PHE A 73 -3.48 -11.55 6.57
CA PHE A 73 -3.16 -10.37 7.37
C PHE A 73 -2.80 -10.78 8.80
N HIS A 74 -3.58 -11.68 9.42
CA HIS A 74 -3.25 -12.24 10.73
C HIS A 74 -1.87 -12.90 10.73
N ARG A 75 -1.57 -13.74 9.73
CA ARG A 75 -0.25 -14.36 9.56
C ARG A 75 0.88 -13.33 9.45
N ALA A 76 0.70 -12.31 8.61
CA ALA A 76 1.69 -11.25 8.44
C ALA A 76 1.93 -10.45 9.73
N ARG A 77 0.89 -10.26 10.54
CA ARG A 77 0.95 -9.51 11.81
C ARG A 77 1.57 -10.32 12.95
N GLU A 78 1.25 -11.61 13.05
CA GLU A 78 1.70 -12.49 14.13
C GLU A 78 3.14 -12.98 13.95
N SER A 79 3.60 -13.09 12.71
CA SER A 79 4.96 -13.54 12.38
C SER A 79 5.52 -12.71 11.22
N PRO A 80 5.82 -11.41 11.47
CA PRO A 80 6.24 -10.51 10.42
C PRO A 80 7.64 -10.88 9.93
N THR A 81 7.77 -11.04 8.62
CA THR A 81 9.03 -11.39 7.98
C THR A 81 9.25 -10.52 6.74
N ALA A 82 10.52 -10.29 6.38
CA ALA A 82 10.91 -9.49 5.23
C ALA A 82 10.71 -10.20 3.87
N GLY A 83 10.12 -11.41 3.88
CA GLY A 83 9.84 -12.18 2.67
C GLY A 83 8.54 -11.72 1.99
N MET A 84 8.43 -12.01 0.70
CA MET A 84 7.16 -11.90 -0.03
C MET A 84 6.43 -13.23 0.02
N PHE A 85 5.14 -13.18 0.39
CA PHE A 85 4.27 -14.33 0.53
C PHE A 85 3.04 -14.15 -0.35
N PHE A 86 2.35 -15.26 -0.59
CA PHE A 86 1.12 -15.28 -1.34
C PHE A 86 -0.02 -15.76 -0.44
N SER A 87 -1.18 -15.11 -0.54
CA SER A 87 -2.40 -15.58 0.10
C SER A 87 -2.89 -16.88 -0.56
N GLU A 88 -3.91 -17.48 0.04
CA GLU A 88 -4.79 -18.38 -0.72
C GLU A 88 -5.56 -17.61 -1.80
N THR A 89 -6.27 -18.33 -2.66
CA THR A 89 -7.16 -17.72 -3.66
C THR A 89 -8.30 -16.99 -2.96
N LEU A 90 -8.41 -15.70 -3.23
CA LEU A 90 -9.44 -14.81 -2.72
C LEU A 90 -10.54 -14.64 -3.77
N ASP A 91 -11.79 -14.69 -3.31
CA ASP A 91 -12.91 -14.16 -4.08
C ASP A 91 -12.85 -12.64 -4.06
N ASN A 92 -12.43 -12.06 -5.19
CA ASN A 92 -12.35 -10.62 -5.31
C ASN A 92 -13.74 -10.01 -5.46
N LYS A 93 -14.19 -9.26 -4.45
CA LYS A 93 -15.49 -8.59 -4.47
C LYS A 93 -15.58 -7.42 -5.45
N LEU A 94 -14.44 -6.92 -5.95
CA LEU A 94 -14.42 -5.80 -6.90
C LEU A 94 -14.80 -6.22 -8.32
N ASN A 95 -14.44 -7.43 -8.74
CA ASN A 95 -14.65 -7.89 -10.12
C ASN A 95 -15.13 -9.35 -10.25
N GLY A 96 -15.34 -10.06 -9.13
CA GLY A 96 -15.79 -11.45 -9.09
C GLY A 96 -14.76 -12.47 -9.57
N LYS A 97 -13.52 -12.06 -9.87
CA LYS A 97 -12.47 -12.95 -10.36
C LYS A 97 -11.63 -13.50 -9.21
N PRO A 98 -11.29 -14.79 -9.21
CA PRO A 98 -10.30 -15.34 -8.30
C PRO A 98 -9.00 -14.56 -8.38
N THR A 99 -8.49 -14.11 -7.24
CA THR A 99 -7.27 -13.29 -7.14
C THR A 99 -6.39 -13.81 -6.02
N ILE A 100 -5.07 -13.67 -6.14
CA ILE A 100 -4.14 -13.92 -5.04
C ILE A 100 -3.50 -12.59 -4.64
N ALA A 101 -3.35 -12.35 -3.34
CA ALA A 101 -2.58 -11.23 -2.82
C ALA A 101 -1.12 -11.66 -2.63
N ALA A 102 -0.18 -10.95 -3.28
CA ALA A 102 1.21 -10.95 -2.87
C ALA A 102 1.39 -9.91 -1.75
N TYR A 103 1.97 -10.31 -0.62
CA TYR A 103 2.10 -9.45 0.55
C TYR A 103 3.46 -9.60 1.22
N GLN A 104 3.88 -8.52 1.87
CA GLN A 104 5.08 -8.46 2.70
C GLN A 104 4.76 -7.61 3.93
N ALA A 105 5.27 -8.03 5.10
CA ALA A 105 5.19 -7.20 6.30
C ALA A 105 6.21 -6.04 6.22
N VAL A 106 5.76 -4.83 6.54
CA VAL A 106 6.65 -3.68 6.69
C VAL A 106 7.20 -3.70 8.11
N LEU A 107 8.47 -4.05 8.25
CA LEU A 107 9.18 -4.03 9.52
C LEU A 107 9.67 -2.61 9.81
N ALA A 108 9.37 -2.09 10.99
CA ALA A 108 9.89 -0.82 11.50
C ALA A 108 11.20 -1.03 12.26
#